data_AF-A0AAE2CTW7-F1
#
_entry.id   AF-A0AAE2CTW7-F1
#
_cell.length_a   1.000
_cell.length_b   1.000
_cell.length_c   1.000
_cell.angle_alpha   90.00
_cell.angle_beta   90.00
_cell.angle_gamma   90.00
#
_symmetry.space_group_name_H-M   'P 1'
#
loop_
_entity.id
_entity.type
_entity.pdbx_description
1 polymer ?
#
loop_
_entity_poly.entity_id
_entity_poly.type
_entity_poly.pdbx_seq_one_letter_code
_entity_poly.pdbx_strand_id
1 'polypeptide(L)'
;METTACPLLTRHNNSLRFCGKIFLAPNAVGELGDAPLDGIDFNIIAPCSRNHWDDLVKALAAFDSTEKKLYLSASPQCVDYYLEPAIKTGLFDHVSVQFFNQSSCDFKAGLDKLLQSWNEWSTLLSAGNQLFLGVPAPNASSTGYIEPATLKTQVLPAVRAYKNYGGVMVWDRLHDKNYSETIKPDVCKNMLHRHQPLISMV
;
A
#
# COMPACT_ATOMS: atom_id res chain seq x y z
N MET A 1 5.40 30.09 6.10
CA MET A 1 4.73 28.79 6.29
C MET A 1 5.62 27.75 5.63
N GLU A 2 6.41 27.03 6.41
CA GLU A 2 7.31 25.98 5.89
C GLU A 2 6.47 24.86 5.26
N THR A 3 6.60 24.68 3.95
CA THR A 3 6.15 23.49 3.25
C THR A 3 7.05 22.34 3.67
N THR A 4 6.65 21.57 4.68
CA THR A 4 7.34 20.33 5.03
C THR A 4 7.26 19.40 3.81
N ALA A 5 8.40 19.14 3.17
CA ALA A 5 8.47 18.33 1.96
C ALA A 5 7.85 16.95 2.22
N CYS A 6 6.97 16.52 1.33
CA CYS A 6 6.37 15.20 1.42
C CYS A 6 7.41 14.12 1.09
N PRO A 7 7.75 13.21 2.02
CA PRO A 7 8.73 12.18 1.75
C PRO A 7 8.19 11.24 0.65
N LEU A 8 9.03 10.97 -0.34
CA LEU A 8 8.82 9.84 -1.25
C LEU A 8 9.45 8.62 -0.58
N LEU A 9 8.70 7.52 -0.43
CA LEU A 9 9.32 6.21 -0.21
C LEU A 9 9.91 5.73 -1.54
N THR A 10 10.96 6.40 -2.01
CA THR A 10 11.77 5.93 -3.14
C THR A 10 12.74 4.88 -2.65
N ARG A 11 12.25 3.63 -2.52
CA ARG A 11 12.98 2.36 -2.72
C ARG A 11 12.24 1.22 -2.01
N HIS A 12 11.28 0.60 -2.69
CA HIS A 12 10.86 -0.77 -2.37
C HIS A 12 10.75 -1.60 -3.66
N ASN A 13 11.81 -1.57 -4.48
CA ASN A 13 11.95 -2.54 -5.55
C ASN A 13 12.42 -3.85 -4.94
N ASN A 14 11.45 -4.73 -4.66
CA ASN A 14 11.45 -6.16 -5.01
C ASN A 14 10.20 -6.81 -4.42
N SER A 15 9.04 -6.61 -5.06
CA SER A 15 7.87 -7.45 -4.80
C SER A 15 8.16 -8.86 -5.31
N LEU A 16 8.63 -9.73 -4.43
CA LEU A 16 8.82 -11.14 -4.72
C LEU A 16 7.44 -11.82 -4.75
N ARG A 17 7.10 -12.41 -5.91
CA ARG A 17 5.93 -13.29 -6.03
C ARG A 17 6.26 -14.62 -5.36
N PHE A 18 5.84 -14.77 -4.11
CA PHE A 18 6.03 -16.02 -3.38
C PHE A 18 4.81 -16.93 -3.51
N CYS A 19 5.00 -18.07 -4.18
CA CYS A 19 4.20 -19.28 -3.97
C CYS A 19 4.91 -20.27 -3.01
N GLY A 20 5.93 -19.82 -2.28
CA GLY A 20 6.82 -20.66 -1.46
C GLY A 20 7.17 -20.04 -0.10
N LYS A 21 7.87 -20.81 0.74
CA LYS A 21 8.33 -20.36 2.07
C LYS A 21 9.35 -19.22 1.93
N ILE A 22 9.10 -18.09 2.59
CA ILE A 22 10.12 -17.06 2.83
C ILE A 22 11.05 -17.59 3.93
N PHE A 23 12.31 -17.86 3.59
CA PHE A 23 13.35 -18.20 4.58
C PHE A 23 14.17 -16.95 4.88
N LEU A 24 13.96 -16.34 6.05
CA LEU A 24 14.89 -15.36 6.62
C LEU A 24 15.92 -16.13 7.46
N ALA A 25 17.10 -16.36 6.90
CA ALA A 25 18.21 -16.99 7.63
C ALA A 25 19.22 -15.91 8.06
N PRO A 26 19.55 -15.78 9.36
CA PRO A 26 20.68 -14.95 9.76
C PRO A 26 21.98 -15.53 9.18
N ASN A 27 22.80 -14.66 8.58
CA ASN A 27 24.12 -14.97 8.00
C ASN A 27 24.13 -15.74 6.66
N ALA A 28 23.09 -15.64 5.85
CA ALA A 28 23.12 -16.05 4.45
C ALA A 28 23.18 -14.82 3.53
N VAL A 29 24.04 -14.85 2.49
CA VAL A 29 23.95 -13.89 1.38
C VAL A 29 22.68 -14.23 0.61
N GLY A 30 21.66 -13.39 0.74
CA GLY A 30 20.38 -13.59 0.08
C GLY A 30 20.46 -13.33 -1.43
N GLU A 31 19.35 -13.54 -2.14
CA GLU A 31 19.27 -13.29 -3.59
C GLU A 31 19.55 -11.82 -3.96
N LEU A 32 19.42 -10.91 -2.99
CA LEU A 32 19.69 -9.48 -3.14
C LEU A 32 21.09 -9.07 -2.66
N GLY A 33 21.96 -10.04 -2.35
CA GLY A 33 23.27 -9.80 -1.75
C GLY A 33 23.17 -9.44 -0.27
N ASP A 34 24.22 -8.77 0.23
CA ASP A 34 24.26 -8.19 1.59
C ASP A 34 23.50 -6.85 1.62
N ALA A 35 22.20 -6.93 1.39
CA ALA A 35 21.30 -5.79 1.33
C ALA A 35 20.20 -5.96 2.39
N PRO A 36 20.35 -5.34 3.58
CA PRO A 36 19.31 -5.39 4.59
C PRO A 36 18.04 -4.73 4.05
N LEU A 37 16.94 -5.49 3.99
CA LEU A 37 15.63 -4.94 3.67
C LEU A 37 15.05 -4.21 4.88
N ASP A 38 14.30 -3.15 4.60
CA ASP A 38 13.54 -2.40 5.60
C ASP A 38 12.19 -3.06 5.91
N GLY A 39 11.62 -3.83 4.96
CA GLY A 39 10.29 -4.39 5.11
C GLY A 39 9.90 -5.44 4.07
N ILE A 40 8.71 -6.01 4.26
CA ILE A 40 8.11 -7.04 3.41
C ILE A 40 6.66 -6.64 3.08
N ASP A 41 6.33 -6.58 1.79
CA ASP A 41 4.97 -6.32 1.30
C ASP A 41 4.28 -7.61 0.84
N PHE A 42 3.05 -7.81 1.31
CA PHE A 42 2.19 -8.92 0.93
C PHE A 42 1.34 -8.51 -0.28
N ASN A 43 1.88 -8.69 -1.49
CA ASN A 43 1.14 -8.51 -2.75
C ASN A 43 0.69 -9.86 -3.33
N ILE A 44 -0.39 -10.41 -2.78
CA ILE A 44 -0.87 -11.77 -3.06
C ILE A 44 -2.08 -11.72 -4.00
N ILE A 45 -1.87 -11.97 -5.30
CA ILE A 45 -2.91 -11.81 -6.34
C ILE A 45 -3.49 -13.14 -6.83
N ALA A 46 -2.76 -14.26 -6.70
CA ALA A 46 -3.22 -15.59 -7.10
C ALA A 46 -2.41 -16.70 -6.39
N PRO A 47 -2.61 -16.91 -5.08
CA PRO A 47 -1.81 -17.85 -4.33
C PRO A 47 -2.24 -19.31 -4.56
N CYS A 48 -1.32 -20.24 -4.31
CA CYS A 48 -1.64 -21.67 -4.29
C CYS A 48 -2.56 -22.06 -3.12
N SER A 49 -2.70 -21.20 -2.10
CA SER A 49 -3.58 -21.38 -0.94
C SER A 49 -4.07 -20.04 -0.40
N ARG A 50 -5.27 -20.03 0.19
CA ARG A 50 -5.81 -18.85 0.90
C ARG A 50 -5.39 -18.78 2.37
N ASN A 51 -4.73 -19.83 2.89
CA ASN A 51 -4.48 -19.98 4.32
C ASN A 51 -3.05 -19.55 4.70
N HIS A 52 -2.84 -19.29 6.00
CA HIS A 52 -1.55 -19.07 6.67
C HIS A 52 -0.83 -17.76 6.37
N TRP A 53 -1.44 -16.83 5.64
CA TRP A 53 -0.89 -15.48 5.51
C TRP A 53 -0.86 -14.73 6.86
N ASP A 54 -1.80 -15.05 7.74
CA ASP A 54 -1.87 -14.54 9.10
C ASP A 54 -0.79 -15.16 10.02
N ASP A 55 -0.49 -16.45 9.84
CA ASP A 55 0.63 -17.09 10.52
C ASP A 55 1.97 -16.51 10.06
N LEU A 56 2.12 -16.24 8.77
CA LEU A 56 3.33 -15.64 8.20
C LEU A 56 3.55 -14.22 8.73
N VAL A 57 2.54 -13.34 8.76
CA VAL A 57 2.70 -11.98 9.29
C VAL A 57 3.03 -11.99 10.79
N LYS A 58 2.44 -12.91 11.58
CA LYS A 58 2.82 -13.10 12.99
C LYS A 58 4.27 -13.53 13.16
N ALA A 59 4.73 -14.48 12.33
CA ALA A 59 6.11 -14.93 12.37
C ALA A 59 7.09 -13.82 11.98
N LEU A 60 6.77 -13.03 10.95
CA LEU A 60 7.59 -11.89 10.53
C LEU A 60 7.64 -10.77 11.58
N ALA A 61 6.51 -10.45 12.20
CA ALA A 61 6.44 -9.45 13.27
C ALA A 61 7.31 -9.83 14.48
N ALA A 62 7.54 -11.12 14.73
CA ALA A 62 8.42 -11.59 15.79
C ALA A 62 9.92 -11.34 15.53
N PHE A 63 10.32 -10.95 14.31
CA PHE A 63 11.68 -10.51 14.00
C PHE A 63 11.92 -9.02 14.30
N ASP A 64 10.85 -8.26 14.59
CA ASP A 64 10.98 -6.87 15.00
C ASP A 64 11.75 -6.77 16.33
N SER A 65 12.72 -5.85 16.41
CA SER A 65 13.62 -5.72 17.55
C SER A 65 13.91 -4.26 17.86
N THR A 66 14.46 -3.99 19.05
CA THR A 66 14.85 -2.62 19.44
C THR A 66 15.95 -2.03 18.55
N GLU A 67 16.73 -2.86 17.87
CA GLU A 67 17.84 -2.43 17.02
C GLU A 67 17.45 -2.28 15.55
N LYS A 68 16.45 -3.04 15.07
CA LYS A 68 15.99 -2.97 13.69
C LYS A 68 14.49 -3.26 13.60
N LYS A 69 13.77 -2.26 13.08
CA LYS A 69 12.36 -2.39 12.69
C LYS A 69 12.23 -3.10 11.36
N LEU A 70 11.36 -4.11 11.30
CA LEU A 70 10.91 -4.74 10.05
C LEU A 70 9.51 -4.22 9.71
N TYR A 71 9.40 -3.37 8.68
CA TYR A 71 8.12 -2.85 8.24
C TYR A 71 7.32 -3.93 7.52
N LEU A 72 6.05 -4.08 7.90
CA LEU A 72 5.14 -5.04 7.26
C LEU A 72 4.04 -4.28 6.55
N SER A 73 3.82 -4.61 5.27
CA SER A 73 2.71 -4.05 4.50
C SER A 73 1.94 -5.11 3.74
N ALA A 74 0.74 -4.75 3.32
CA ALA A 74 -0.09 -5.58 2.46
C ALA A 74 -0.66 -4.75 1.32
N SER A 75 -0.74 -5.33 0.14
CA SER A 75 -1.30 -4.71 -1.05
C SER A 75 -2.49 -5.52 -1.58
N PRO A 76 -3.62 -5.62 -0.85
CA PRO A 76 -4.78 -6.37 -1.30
C PRO A 76 -5.47 -5.67 -2.49
N GLN A 77 -6.28 -6.41 -3.23
CA GLN A 77 -7.22 -5.84 -4.20
C GLN A 77 -8.38 -5.12 -3.47
N CYS A 78 -9.04 -4.16 -4.11
CA CYS A 78 -10.16 -3.44 -3.47
C CYS A 78 -11.34 -4.33 -3.06
N VAL A 79 -11.48 -5.51 -3.68
CA VAL A 79 -12.14 -6.68 -3.09
C VAL A 79 -11.06 -7.70 -2.76
N ASP A 80 -10.81 -7.94 -1.47
CA ASP A 80 -9.84 -8.94 -1.05
C ASP A 80 -10.43 -10.35 -1.01
N TYR A 81 -9.60 -11.33 -1.32
CA TYR A 81 -9.94 -12.76 -1.28
C TYR A 81 -8.96 -13.60 -0.46
N TYR A 82 -7.86 -13.00 0.03
CA TYR A 82 -6.68 -13.75 0.49
C TYR A 82 -6.07 -13.20 1.78
N LEU A 83 -5.99 -11.88 1.93
CA LEU A 83 -5.23 -11.22 2.99
C LEU A 83 -6.08 -10.77 4.17
N GLU A 84 -7.41 -10.82 4.10
CA GLU A 84 -8.30 -10.38 5.18
C GLU A 84 -7.93 -10.99 6.56
N PRO A 85 -7.66 -12.31 6.71
CA PRO A 85 -7.24 -12.86 7.99
C PRO A 85 -5.93 -12.28 8.50
N ALA A 86 -4.96 -12.05 7.61
CA ALA A 86 -3.67 -11.45 7.95
C ALA A 86 -3.83 -9.98 8.33
N ILE A 87 -4.66 -9.24 7.61
CA ILE A 87 -4.93 -7.82 7.88
C ILE A 87 -5.61 -7.63 9.25
N LYS A 88 -6.55 -8.51 9.60
CA LYS A 88 -7.22 -8.51 10.92
C LYS A 88 -6.29 -8.81 12.09
N THR A 89 -5.06 -9.28 11.87
CA THR A 89 -4.07 -9.40 12.96
C THR A 89 -3.64 -8.03 13.50
N GLY A 90 -3.80 -6.97 12.70
CA GLY A 90 -3.36 -5.61 13.06
C GLY A 90 -1.84 -5.40 13.00
N LEU A 91 -1.08 -6.38 12.51
CA LEU A 91 0.39 -6.38 12.53
C LEU A 91 1.04 -5.64 11.35
N PHE A 92 0.27 -5.23 10.33
CA PHE A 92 0.81 -4.44 9.22
C PHE A 92 0.97 -2.97 9.61
N ASP A 93 2.10 -2.35 9.33
CA ASP A 93 2.26 -0.90 9.49
C ASP A 93 1.32 -0.13 8.54
N HIS A 94 1.19 -0.62 7.31
CA HIS A 94 0.30 -0.02 6.32
C HIS A 94 -0.31 -1.03 5.34
N VAL A 95 -1.47 -0.67 4.80
CA VAL A 95 -2.21 -1.45 3.80
C VAL A 95 -2.48 -0.58 2.59
N SER A 96 -1.97 -0.99 1.42
CA SER A 96 -2.07 -0.30 0.13
C SER A 96 -3.10 -0.98 -0.76
N VAL A 97 -4.36 -0.62 -0.62
CA VAL A 97 -5.46 -1.24 -1.37
C VAL A 97 -5.38 -0.86 -2.84
N GLN A 98 -5.33 -1.85 -3.73
CA GLN A 98 -5.26 -1.67 -5.17
C GLN A 98 -6.65 -1.36 -5.74
N PHE A 99 -6.90 -0.10 -6.12
CA PHE A 99 -8.14 0.34 -6.78
C PHE A 99 -7.99 0.36 -8.31
N PHE A 100 -7.53 -0.76 -8.86
CA PHE A 100 -7.37 -0.97 -10.30
C PHE A 100 -7.49 -2.45 -10.66
N ASN A 101 -7.76 -2.74 -11.93
CA ASN A 101 -8.03 -4.09 -12.45
C ASN A 101 -9.20 -4.83 -11.74
N GLN A 102 -10.09 -4.11 -11.05
CA GLN A 102 -11.25 -4.63 -10.33
C GLN A 102 -12.45 -3.71 -10.50
N SER A 103 -13.22 -3.93 -11.57
CA SER A 103 -14.30 -3.02 -11.98
C SER A 103 -15.53 -2.98 -11.05
N SER A 104 -15.52 -3.70 -9.93
CA SER A 104 -16.55 -3.62 -8.90
C SER A 104 -16.31 -2.48 -7.91
N CYS A 105 -15.05 -2.07 -7.73
CA CYS A 105 -14.62 -1.10 -6.71
C CYS A 105 -13.56 -0.10 -7.19
N ASP A 106 -12.99 -0.26 -8.38
CA ASP A 106 -12.09 0.74 -8.95
C ASP A 106 -12.83 1.98 -9.49
N PHE A 107 -12.08 2.99 -9.92
CA PHE A 107 -12.66 4.24 -10.39
C PHE A 107 -13.52 4.10 -11.67
N LYS A 108 -13.32 3.04 -12.47
CA LYS A 108 -14.17 2.78 -13.65
C LYS A 108 -15.61 2.44 -13.21
N ALA A 109 -15.78 1.87 -12.02
CA ALA A 109 -17.08 1.61 -11.42
C ALA A 109 -17.78 2.87 -10.90
N GLY A 110 -17.08 4.01 -10.88
CA GLY A 110 -17.55 5.30 -10.39
C GLY A 110 -17.00 5.65 -9.00
N LEU A 111 -16.97 6.95 -8.70
CA LEU A 111 -16.45 7.49 -7.43
C LEU A 111 -17.15 6.87 -6.22
N ASP A 112 -18.47 6.70 -6.27
CA ASP A 112 -19.25 6.15 -5.15
C ASP A 112 -18.83 4.71 -4.80
N LYS A 113 -18.50 3.89 -5.81
CA LYS A 113 -18.05 2.50 -5.60
C LYS A 113 -16.66 2.43 -5.01
N LEU A 114 -15.76 3.28 -5.46
CA LEU A 114 -14.44 3.45 -4.87
C LEU A 114 -14.56 3.89 -3.41
N LEU A 115 -15.36 4.91 -3.12
CA LEU A 115 -15.52 5.43 -1.76
C LEU A 115 -16.24 4.46 -0.83
N GLN A 116 -17.18 3.66 -1.34
CA GLN A 116 -17.80 2.57 -0.58
C GLN A 116 -16.75 1.55 -0.13
N SER A 117 -15.92 1.04 -1.06
CA SER A 117 -14.85 0.11 -0.74
C SER A 117 -13.79 0.74 0.17
N TRP A 118 -13.41 2.00 -0.07
CA TRP A 118 -12.51 2.74 0.81
C TRP A 118 -13.03 2.81 2.26
N ASN A 119 -14.33 3.09 2.45
CA ASN A 119 -14.93 3.11 3.77
C ASN A 119 -14.84 1.73 4.45
N GLU A 120 -15.19 0.65 3.75
CA GLU A 120 -15.08 -0.72 4.27
C GLU A 120 -13.64 -1.03 4.73
N TRP A 121 -12.64 -0.74 3.89
CA TRP A 121 -11.23 -0.89 4.24
C TRP A 121 -10.83 -0.04 5.45
N SER A 122 -11.26 1.22 5.50
CA SER A 122 -10.92 2.11 6.60
C SER A 122 -11.45 1.62 7.95
N THR A 123 -12.59 0.91 7.95
CA THR A 123 -13.21 0.34 9.16
C THR A 123 -12.64 -1.02 9.55
N LEU A 124 -12.09 -1.76 8.58
CA LEU A 124 -11.50 -3.08 8.80
C LEU A 124 -10.14 -3.01 9.50
N LEU A 125 -9.36 -1.97 9.24
CA LEU A 125 -8.00 -1.83 9.78
C LEU A 125 -7.99 -1.60 11.29
N SER A 126 -6.97 -2.14 11.97
CA SER A 126 -6.76 -1.91 13.40
C SER A 126 -6.25 -0.49 13.67
N ALA A 127 -6.47 -0.01 14.89
CA ALA A 127 -5.98 1.30 15.30
C ALA A 127 -4.45 1.39 15.16
N GLY A 128 -3.97 2.35 14.37
CA GLY A 128 -2.55 2.55 14.12
C GLY A 128 -2.09 2.10 12.72
N ASN A 129 -2.82 1.22 12.03
CA ASN A 129 -2.49 0.87 10.65
C ASN A 129 -2.85 2.04 9.71
N GLN A 130 -1.97 2.33 8.76
CA GLN A 130 -2.22 3.36 7.75
C GLN A 130 -2.83 2.75 6.48
N LEU A 131 -3.85 3.40 5.92
CA LEU A 131 -4.52 3.00 4.68
C LEU A 131 -4.05 3.87 3.51
N PHE A 132 -3.52 3.23 2.48
CA PHE A 132 -3.04 3.89 1.27
C PHE A 132 -3.97 3.61 0.10
N LEU A 133 -4.23 4.65 -0.70
CA LEU A 133 -4.98 4.54 -1.95
C LEU A 133 -4.04 4.06 -3.06
N GLY A 134 -4.14 2.80 -3.46
CA GLY A 134 -3.40 2.25 -4.60
C GLY A 134 -4.04 2.64 -5.92
N VAL A 135 -3.31 3.40 -6.74
CA VAL A 135 -3.73 3.86 -8.07
C VAL A 135 -2.72 3.43 -9.12
N PRO A 136 -3.15 3.16 -10.36
CA PRO A 136 -2.23 2.83 -11.43
C PRO A 136 -1.70 4.12 -12.07
N ALA A 137 -0.41 4.14 -12.40
CA ALA A 137 0.18 5.07 -13.33
C ALA A 137 -0.45 4.89 -14.74
N PRO A 138 -0.31 5.87 -15.65
CA PRO A 138 -0.90 5.81 -16.98
C PRO A 138 -0.47 4.53 -17.73
N ASN A 139 -1.45 3.79 -18.26
CA ASN A 139 -1.26 2.53 -18.98
C ASN A 139 -0.69 1.34 -18.16
N ALA A 140 -0.60 1.45 -16.83
CA ALA A 140 -0.10 0.37 -15.97
C ALA A 140 -1.18 -0.68 -15.60
N SER A 141 -2.44 -0.44 -15.96
CA SER A 141 -3.59 -1.27 -15.62
C SER A 141 -4.64 -1.25 -16.74
N SER A 142 -5.44 -2.31 -16.83
CA SER A 142 -6.59 -2.39 -17.73
C SER A 142 -7.74 -1.48 -17.32
N THR A 143 -7.92 -1.25 -16.02
CA THR A 143 -8.99 -0.39 -15.45
C THR A 143 -8.53 0.31 -14.18
N GLY A 144 -9.21 1.38 -13.78
CA GLY A 144 -8.96 2.08 -12.52
C GLY A 144 -7.99 3.27 -12.61
N TYR A 145 -7.46 3.58 -13.80
CA TYR A 145 -6.70 4.82 -14.00
C TYR A 145 -7.55 6.05 -13.70
N ILE A 146 -6.97 6.98 -12.94
CA ILE A 146 -7.60 8.24 -12.55
C ILE A 146 -6.70 9.36 -13.04
N GLU A 147 -7.20 10.27 -13.87
CA GLU A 147 -6.41 11.43 -14.27
C GLU A 147 -5.99 12.28 -13.05
N PRO A 148 -4.78 12.88 -13.05
CA PRO A 148 -4.28 13.63 -11.90
C PRO A 148 -5.24 14.73 -11.42
N ALA A 149 -5.86 15.48 -12.34
CA ALA A 149 -6.82 16.52 -11.99
C ALA A 149 -8.01 15.93 -11.23
N THR A 150 -8.62 14.87 -11.75
CA THR A 150 -9.73 14.14 -11.13
C THR A 150 -9.35 13.55 -9.78
N LEU A 151 -8.17 12.93 -9.66
CA LEU A 151 -7.67 12.40 -8.40
C LEU A 151 -7.57 13.50 -7.34
N LYS A 152 -7.01 14.65 -7.71
CA LYS A 152 -6.82 15.80 -6.81
C LYS A 152 -8.12 16.45 -6.36
N THR A 153 -9.08 16.62 -7.26
CA THR A 153 -10.29 17.40 -6.98
C THR A 153 -11.46 16.56 -6.49
N GLN A 154 -11.49 15.26 -6.79
CA GLN A 154 -12.63 14.40 -6.45
C GLN A 154 -12.28 13.31 -5.43
N VAL A 155 -11.17 12.59 -5.64
CA VAL A 155 -10.84 11.41 -4.83
C VAL A 155 -10.10 11.78 -3.55
N LEU A 156 -8.96 12.48 -3.67
CA LEU A 156 -8.12 12.84 -2.53
C LEU A 156 -8.87 13.61 -1.43
N PRO A 157 -9.74 14.59 -1.74
CA PRO A 157 -10.50 15.30 -0.69
C PRO A 157 -11.38 14.36 0.15
N ALA A 158 -11.98 13.33 -0.47
CA ALA A 158 -12.84 12.38 0.22
C ALA A 158 -12.04 11.37 1.07
N VAL A 159 -11.00 10.75 0.51
CA VAL A 159 -10.24 9.70 1.22
C VAL A 159 -9.38 10.26 2.36
N ARG A 160 -8.92 11.52 2.26
CA ARG A 160 -8.13 12.19 3.32
C ARG A 160 -8.93 12.55 4.56
N ALA A 161 -10.27 12.56 4.48
CA ALA A 161 -11.11 12.83 5.64
C ALA A 161 -11.02 11.72 6.71
N TYR A 162 -10.50 10.54 6.34
CA TYR A 162 -10.36 9.39 7.22
C TYR A 162 -9.09 9.50 8.06
N LYS A 163 -9.20 9.19 9.36
CA LYS A 163 -8.10 9.34 10.34
C LYS A 163 -6.89 8.45 10.04
N ASN A 164 -7.11 7.30 9.41
CA ASN A 164 -6.08 6.34 9.05
C ASN A 164 -5.55 6.54 7.62
N TYR A 165 -5.89 7.63 6.93
CA TYR A 165 -5.30 7.93 5.63
C TYR A 165 -3.77 8.04 5.72
N GLY A 166 -3.08 7.15 4.99
CA GLY A 166 -1.62 7.04 4.96
C GLY A 166 -0.97 7.65 3.72
N GLY A 167 -1.71 7.79 2.62
CA GLY A 167 -1.16 8.32 1.37
C GLY A 167 -1.68 7.64 0.11
N VAL A 168 -0.86 7.63 -0.94
CA VAL A 168 -1.16 7.03 -2.23
C VAL A 168 -0.05 6.05 -2.60
N MET A 169 -0.42 4.85 -3.05
CA MET A 169 0.52 3.92 -3.68
C MET A 169 0.35 4.02 -5.20
N VAL A 170 1.43 4.15 -5.96
CA VAL A 170 1.42 4.26 -7.43
C VAL A 170 2.00 3.00 -8.05
N TRP A 171 1.17 2.27 -8.80
CA TRP A 171 1.56 1.10 -9.59
C TRP A 171 1.70 1.48 -11.07
N ASP A 172 2.84 1.48 -11.71
CA ASP A 172 4.16 1.10 -11.24
C ASP A 172 5.19 2.17 -11.64
N ARG A 173 6.44 1.96 -11.24
CA ARG A 173 7.54 2.86 -11.60
C ARG A 173 7.82 2.93 -13.11
N LEU A 174 7.62 1.84 -13.85
CA LEU A 174 7.90 1.79 -15.28
C LEU A 174 7.02 2.79 -16.05
N HIS A 175 5.75 2.86 -15.66
CA HIS A 175 4.72 3.70 -16.27
C HIS A 175 4.66 5.10 -15.66
N ASP A 176 5.09 5.26 -14.41
CA ASP A 176 5.15 6.57 -13.75
C ASP A 176 6.25 7.48 -14.33
N LYS A 177 5.92 8.18 -15.42
CA LYS A 177 6.80 9.18 -16.04
C LYS A 177 6.76 10.55 -15.34
N ASN A 178 5.60 10.92 -14.77
CA ASN A 178 5.39 12.18 -14.04
C ASN A 178 4.09 12.19 -13.23
N TYR A 179 3.42 11.03 -13.09
CA TYR A 179 2.11 10.96 -12.46
C TYR A 179 2.23 11.24 -10.95
N SER A 180 3.17 10.56 -10.29
CA SER A 180 3.46 10.74 -8.86
C SER A 180 3.88 12.18 -8.52
N GLU A 181 4.80 12.75 -9.28
CA GLU A 181 5.26 14.14 -9.12
C GLU A 181 4.11 15.14 -9.28
N THR A 182 3.20 14.88 -10.21
CA THR A 182 2.02 15.73 -10.41
C THR A 182 1.10 15.70 -9.20
N ILE A 183 0.85 14.55 -8.58
CA ILE A 183 -0.12 14.41 -7.49
C ILE A 183 0.47 14.69 -6.10
N LYS A 184 1.79 14.62 -5.95
CA LYS A 184 2.53 14.77 -4.68
C LYS A 184 2.13 15.99 -3.83
N PRO A 185 1.97 17.21 -4.38
CA PRO A 185 1.58 18.36 -3.56
C PRO A 185 0.21 18.22 -2.89
N ASP A 186 -0.69 17.44 -3.49
CA ASP A 186 -2.05 17.26 -3.04
C ASP A 186 -2.21 16.08 -2.09
N VAL A 187 -1.36 15.05 -2.17
CA VAL A 187 -1.37 13.89 -1.26
C VAL A 187 -1.14 14.32 0.19
N CYS A 188 -0.32 15.35 0.41
CA CYS A 188 0.24 15.66 1.73
C CYS A 188 -0.32 16.97 2.33
N LYS A 189 -1.38 17.52 1.72
CA LYS A 189 -1.98 18.82 2.11
C LYS A 189 -2.79 18.71 3.41
N ASN A 190 -2.56 19.67 4.33
CA ASN A 190 -3.35 19.96 5.55
C ASN A 190 -3.38 18.92 6.70
N MET A 191 -2.39 18.00 6.82
CA MET A 191 -2.35 17.06 7.94
C MET A 191 -1.38 17.53 9.05
N LEU A 192 -1.93 17.93 10.20
CA LEU A 192 -1.17 18.31 11.40
C LEU A 192 -0.68 17.07 12.17
N HIS A 193 0.63 16.85 12.13
CA HIS A 193 1.47 16.32 13.22
C HIS A 193 1.26 14.90 13.80
N ARG A 194 0.80 13.88 13.06
CA ARG A 194 1.05 12.49 13.53
C ARG A 194 1.88 11.60 12.62
N HIS A 195 1.60 11.48 11.33
CA HIS A 195 2.48 10.81 10.38
C HIS A 195 2.29 11.50 9.02
N GLN A 196 3.36 11.88 8.32
CA GLN A 196 3.21 12.54 7.02
C GLN A 196 2.67 11.53 6.00
N PRO A 197 1.67 11.89 5.18
CA PRO A 197 1.22 11.04 4.10
C PRO A 197 2.37 10.80 3.11
N LEU A 198 2.43 9.62 2.50
CA LEU A 198 3.54 9.26 1.61
C LEU A 198 3.02 8.84 0.23
N ILE A 199 3.86 9.03 -0.79
CA ILE A 199 3.72 8.28 -2.03
C ILE A 199 4.60 7.03 -1.92
N SER A 200 3.97 5.86 -1.98
CA SER A 200 4.63 4.57 -2.14
C SER A 200 4.61 4.17 -3.61
N MET A 201 5.63 3.47 -4.09
CA MET A 201 5.62 2.82 -5.40
C MET A 201 5.80 1.34 -5.20
N VAL A 202 4.97 0.56 -5.89
CA VAL A 202 5.04 -0.91 -5.95
C VAL A 202 5.23 -1.32 -7.39
#